data_AF-A0A833FV56-F1
#
_entry.id   AF-A0A833FV56-F1
#
_cell.length_a   1.000
_cell.length_b   1.000
_cell.length_c   1.000
_cell.angle_alpha   90.00
_cell.angle_beta   90.00
_cell.angle_gamma   90.00
#
_symmetry.space_group_name_H-M   'P 1'
#
loop_
_entity.id
_entity.type
_entity.pdbx_description
1 polymer ?
#
loop_
_entity_poly.entity_id
_entity_poly.type
_entity_poly.pdbx_seq_one_letter_code
_entity_poly.pdbx_strand_id
1 'polypeptide(L)'
;MTPVVLPGERAGRAPYLLVLPALLLFGGIVLVPIAMTILLSFHDWGQYKGIESVLILKNWKEVWSDSYFHEMFLRTFRIAVLVTLLTAMLGAPEAYILTRMRNPWRGIFLLVVLGPLLISVVARTLGWALLFGGSSGVVNKALMNLGLISAPLPFMFTETGVVV
;
A
#
# COMPACT_ATOMS: atom_id res chain seq x y z
N MET A 1 -43.87 10.42 -30.57
CA MET A 1 -42.68 9.89 -29.86
C MET A 1 -42.41 8.49 -30.40
N THR A 2 -41.51 8.37 -31.37
CA THR A 2 -41.07 7.07 -31.92
C THR A 2 -39.79 6.66 -31.19
N PRO A 3 -39.70 5.43 -30.64
CA PRO A 3 -38.48 4.97 -29.98
C PRO A 3 -37.39 4.78 -31.04
N VAL A 4 -36.24 5.43 -30.84
CA VAL A 4 -35.02 5.17 -31.60
C VAL A 4 -34.50 3.80 -31.17
N VAL A 5 -34.74 2.79 -31.99
CA VAL A 5 -34.13 1.46 -31.86
C VAL A 5 -32.68 1.59 -32.34
N LEU A 6 -31.71 1.61 -31.42
CA LEU A 6 -30.30 1.57 -31.78
C LEU A 6 -29.97 0.18 -32.37
N PRO A 7 -29.36 0.09 -33.57
CA PRO A 7 -28.95 -1.18 -34.13
C PRO A 7 -27.98 -1.87 -33.17
N GLY A 8 -28.23 -3.14 -32.88
CA GLY A 8 -27.29 -4.00 -32.20
C GLY A 8 -26.04 -4.16 -33.06
N GLU A 9 -25.05 -3.29 -32.85
CA GLU A 9 -23.75 -3.46 -33.45
C GLU A 9 -23.12 -4.70 -32.82
N ARG A 10 -23.05 -5.78 -33.61
CA ARG A 10 -22.11 -6.87 -33.33
C ARG A 10 -20.77 -6.21 -33.11
N ALA A 11 -20.27 -6.19 -31.87
CA ALA A 11 -18.96 -5.64 -31.56
C ALA A 11 -17.93 -6.35 -32.45
N GLY A 12 -17.56 -5.70 -33.56
CA GLY A 12 -16.57 -6.21 -34.49
C GLY A 12 -15.22 -6.32 -33.79
N ARG A 13 -14.18 -6.83 -34.46
CA ARG A 13 -12.83 -6.88 -33.87
C ARG A 13 -12.23 -5.48 -33.57
N ALA A 14 -12.90 -4.41 -34.00
CA ALA A 14 -12.44 -3.03 -33.90
C ALA A 14 -12.15 -2.54 -32.47
N PRO A 15 -13.01 -2.75 -31.44
CA PRO A 15 -12.70 -2.33 -30.07
C PRO A 15 -11.50 -3.08 -29.49
N TYR A 16 -11.33 -4.37 -29.82
CA TYR A 16 -10.17 -5.15 -29.39
C TYR A 16 -8.87 -4.66 -30.04
N LEU A 17 -8.90 -4.32 -31.33
CA LEU A 17 -7.74 -3.77 -32.05
C LEU A 17 -7.32 -2.39 -31.53
N LEU A 18 -8.26 -1.56 -31.07
CA LEU A 18 -7.98 -0.25 -30.48
C LEU A 18 -7.34 -0.35 -29.10
N VAL A 19 -7.71 -1.37 -28.31
CA VAL A 19 -7.19 -1.58 -26.95
C VAL A 19 -5.89 -2.41 -26.96
N LEU A 20 -5.64 -3.17 -28.04
CA LEU A 20 -4.46 -4.02 -28.20
C LEU A 20 -3.11 -3.32 -28.00
N PRO A 21 -2.79 -2.15 -28.62
CA PRO A 21 -1.49 -1.52 -28.43
C PRO A 21 -1.27 -1.05 -26.99
N ALA A 22 -2.32 -0.56 -26.32
CA ALA A 22 -2.26 -0.19 -24.91
C ALA A 22 -2.02 -1.44 -24.05
N LEU A 23 -2.77 -2.53 -24.27
CA LEU A 23 -2.60 -3.77 -23.52
C LEU A 23 -1.22 -4.40 -23.72
N LEU A 24 -0.69 -4.40 -24.94
CA LEU A 24 0.65 -4.92 -25.21
C LEU A 24 1.73 -4.08 -24.53
N LEU A 25 1.59 -2.76 -24.54
CA LEU A 25 2.53 -1.86 -23.88
C LEU A 25 2.49 -2.05 -22.36
N PHE A 26 1.32 -1.96 -21.73
CA PHE A 26 1.18 -2.14 -20.28
C PHE A 26 1.53 -3.57 -19.84
N GLY A 27 1.05 -4.57 -20.59
CA GLY A 27 1.37 -5.97 -20.37
C GLY A 27 2.86 -6.23 -20.48
N GLY A 28 3.53 -5.71 -21.50
CA GLY A 28 4.98 -5.81 -21.64
C GLY A 28 5.73 -5.18 -20.47
N ILE A 29 5.39 -3.95 -20.10
CA ILE A 29 6.04 -3.23 -19.00
C ILE A 29 5.87 -3.95 -17.66
N VAL A 30 4.76 -4.64 -17.42
CA VAL A 30 4.52 -5.36 -16.16
C VAL A 30 5.07 -6.78 -16.21
N LEU A 31 4.82 -7.53 -17.28
CA LEU A 31 5.15 -8.95 -17.36
C LEU A 31 6.64 -9.20 -17.59
N VAL A 32 7.33 -8.33 -18.34
CA VAL A 32 8.77 -8.48 -18.59
C VAL A 32 9.60 -8.43 -17.29
N PRO A 33 9.50 -7.40 -16.43
CA PRO A 33 10.27 -7.36 -15.19
C PRO A 33 9.87 -8.50 -14.25
N ILE A 34 8.58 -8.87 -14.18
CA ILE A 34 8.14 -10.03 -13.38
C ILE A 34 8.80 -11.32 -13.88
N ALA A 35 8.78 -11.56 -15.19
CA ALA A 35 9.43 -12.72 -15.78
C ALA A 35 10.94 -12.72 -15.50
N MET A 36 11.61 -11.57 -15.64
CA MET A 36 13.03 -11.43 -15.30
C MET A 36 13.28 -11.73 -13.81
N THR A 37 12.48 -11.20 -12.89
CA THR A 37 12.59 -11.47 -11.45
C THR A 37 12.40 -12.96 -11.14
N ILE A 38 11.42 -13.61 -11.76
CA ILE A 38 11.20 -15.05 -11.59
C ILE A 38 12.41 -15.83 -12.09
N LEU A 39 12.92 -15.54 -13.29
CA LEU A 39 14.10 -16.21 -13.83
C LEU A 39 15.32 -16.01 -12.93
N LEU A 40 15.56 -14.78 -12.47
CA LEU A 40 16.66 -14.46 -11.54
C LEU A 40 16.53 -15.17 -10.20
N SER A 41 15.30 -15.42 -9.71
CA SER A 41 15.10 -16.15 -8.44
C SER A 41 15.66 -17.57 -8.45
N PHE A 42 15.81 -18.18 -9.64
CA PHE A 42 16.41 -19.49 -9.83
C PHE A 42 17.91 -19.46 -10.10
N HIS A 43 18.54 -18.29 -10.17
CA HIS A 43 19.99 -18.17 -10.39
C HIS A 43 20.71 -17.82 -9.08
N ASP A 44 21.96 -18.26 -8.94
CA ASP A 44 22.81 -17.82 -7.82
C ASP A 44 23.42 -16.45 -8.13
N TRP A 45 23.69 -15.68 -7.09
CA TRP A 45 24.31 -14.37 -7.20
C TRP A 45 25.59 -14.33 -6.36
N GLY A 46 26.73 -14.28 -7.04
CA GLY A 46 28.04 -14.13 -6.41
C GLY A 46 28.53 -12.69 -6.52
N GLN A 47 28.95 -12.07 -5.40
CA GLN A 47 29.46 -10.68 -5.39
C GLN A 47 30.53 -10.39 -6.45
N TYR A 48 31.37 -11.38 -6.81
CA TYR A 48 32.46 -11.23 -7.76
C TYR A 48 32.18 -11.79 -9.16
N LYS A 49 31.21 -12.72 -9.28
CA LYS A 49 30.90 -13.44 -10.54
C LYS A 49 29.59 -12.97 -11.19
N GLY A 50 28.78 -12.18 -10.48
CA GLY A 50 27.47 -11.75 -10.94
C GLY A 50 26.46 -12.89 -10.92
N ILE A 51 25.58 -12.90 -11.92
CA ILE A 51 24.53 -13.91 -12.09
C ILE A 51 25.18 -15.18 -12.62
N GLU A 52 25.22 -16.23 -11.81
CA GLU A 52 25.74 -17.53 -12.24
C GLU A 52 24.64 -18.28 -13.01
N SER A 53 24.97 -18.86 -14.18
CA SER A 53 24.02 -19.54 -15.08
C SER A 53 23.52 -20.90 -14.59
N VAL A 54 23.63 -21.17 -13.29
CA VAL A 54 23.20 -22.42 -12.67
C VAL A 54 21.80 -22.24 -12.12
N LEU A 55 20.87 -23.10 -12.57
CA LEU A 55 19.53 -23.16 -12.01
C LEU A 55 19.58 -23.84 -10.63
N ILE A 56 19.22 -23.10 -9.60
CA ILE A 56 19.22 -23.51 -8.20
C ILE A 56 17.84 -23.33 -7.56
N LEU A 57 17.47 -24.27 -6.69
CA LEU A 57 16.27 -24.20 -5.83
C LEU A 57 16.60 -23.71 -4.41
N LYS A 58 17.86 -23.38 -4.14
CA LYS A 58 18.35 -22.97 -2.82
C LYS A 58 17.63 -21.71 -2.31
N ASN A 59 17.46 -20.69 -3.14
CA ASN A 59 16.79 -19.43 -2.77
C ASN A 59 15.36 -19.68 -2.25
N TRP A 60 14.61 -20.58 -2.93
CA TRP A 60 13.26 -20.96 -2.52
C TRP A 60 13.25 -21.78 -1.22
N LYS A 61 14.22 -22.67 -1.03
CA LYS A 61 14.37 -23.42 0.22
C LYS A 61 14.68 -22.50 1.39
N GLU A 62 15.54 -21.51 1.19
CA GLU A 62 15.93 -20.53 2.21
C GLU A 62 14.72 -19.73 2.71
N VAL A 63 13.89 -19.22 1.79
CA VAL A 63 12.63 -18.54 2.13
C VAL A 63 11.72 -19.39 3.02
N TRP A 64 11.68 -20.71 2.79
CA TRP A 64 10.81 -21.64 3.52
C TRP A 64 11.42 -22.25 4.78
N SER A 65 12.74 -22.18 4.97
CA SER A 65 13.41 -22.76 6.14
C SER A 65 13.89 -21.72 7.14
N ASP A 66 14.13 -20.48 6.69
CA ASP A 66 14.69 -19.44 7.54
C ASP A 66 13.58 -18.72 8.35
N SER A 67 13.73 -18.73 9.67
CA SER A 67 12.82 -18.08 10.61
C SER A 67 12.68 -16.57 10.38
N TYR A 68 13.71 -15.92 9.85
CA TYR A 68 13.70 -14.48 9.57
C TYR A 68 12.63 -14.12 8.53
N PHE A 69 12.54 -14.88 7.43
CA PHE A 69 11.49 -14.70 6.43
C PHE A 69 10.10 -14.93 7.02
N HIS A 70 9.93 -15.98 7.84
CA HIS A 70 8.65 -16.27 8.49
C HIS A 70 8.20 -15.12 9.41
N GLU A 71 9.11 -14.57 10.21
CA GLU A 71 8.79 -13.45 11.09
C GLU A 71 8.40 -12.20 10.29
N MET A 72 9.15 -11.88 9.22
CA MET A 72 8.82 -10.75 8.34
C MET A 72 7.45 -10.91 7.67
N PHE A 73 7.14 -12.10 7.14
CA PHE A 73 5.84 -12.39 6.53
C PHE A 73 4.70 -12.27 7.53
N LEU A 74 4.85 -12.88 8.72
CA LEU A 74 3.85 -12.83 9.77
C LEU A 74 3.62 -11.41 10.27
N ARG A 75 4.69 -10.62 10.46
CA ARG A 75 4.59 -9.21 10.87
C ARG A 75 3.85 -8.38 9.82
N THR A 76 4.22 -8.53 8.54
CA THR A 76 3.59 -7.79 7.44
C THR A 76 2.11 -8.15 7.30
N PHE A 77 1.79 -9.45 7.37
CA PHE A 77 0.41 -9.94 7.29
C PHE A 77 -0.42 -9.46 8.48
N ARG A 78 0.14 -9.53 9.71
CA ARG A 78 -0.53 -9.04 10.92
C ARG A 78 -0.84 -7.55 10.81
N ILE A 79 0.13 -6.73 10.41
CA ILE A 79 -0.09 -5.29 10.21
C ILE A 79 -1.16 -5.05 9.14
N ALA A 80 -1.09 -5.73 8.00
CA ALA A 80 -2.07 -5.56 6.92
C ALA A 80 -3.50 -5.91 7.37
N VAL A 81 -3.67 -7.00 8.11
CA VAL A 81 -4.98 -7.41 8.65
C VAL A 81 -5.47 -6.42 9.69
N LEU A 82 -4.63 -6.04 10.66
CA LEU A 82 -5.00 -5.07 11.70
C LEU A 82 -5.42 -3.73 11.09
N VAL A 83 -4.62 -3.18 10.19
CA VAL A 83 -4.93 -1.91 9.52
C VAL A 83 -6.20 -2.02 8.68
N THR A 84 -6.40 -3.12 7.96
CA THR A 84 -7.63 -3.35 7.17
C THR A 84 -8.87 -3.40 8.06
N LEU A 85 -8.80 -4.11 9.19
CA LEU A 85 -9.90 -4.21 10.13
C LEU A 85 -10.20 -2.86 10.80
N LEU A 86 -9.17 -2.13 11.25
CA LEU A 86 -9.32 -0.82 11.87
C LEU A 86 -9.90 0.20 10.88
N THR A 87 -9.39 0.24 9.65
CA THR A 87 -9.89 1.15 8.62
C THR A 87 -11.30 0.80 8.17
N ALA A 88 -11.67 -0.48 8.07
CA ALA A 88 -13.05 -0.89 7.79
C ALA A 88 -13.99 -0.54 8.96
N MET A 89 -13.56 -0.77 10.20
CA MET A 89 -14.35 -0.50 11.39
C MET A 89 -14.60 0.99 11.61
N LEU A 90 -13.64 1.85 11.27
CA LEU A 90 -13.78 3.31 11.38
C LEU A 90 -14.40 3.94 10.14
N GLY A 91 -13.99 3.49 8.95
CA GLY A 91 -14.43 4.04 7.67
C GLY A 91 -15.88 3.72 7.32
N ALA A 92 -16.42 2.55 7.70
CA ALA A 92 -17.81 2.21 7.42
C ALA A 92 -18.81 3.10 8.20
N PRO A 93 -18.66 3.32 9.53
CA PRO A 93 -19.45 4.31 10.26
C PRO A 93 -19.27 5.72 9.72
N GLU A 94 -18.04 6.12 9.40
CA GLU A 94 -17.74 7.45 8.86
C GLU A 94 -18.50 7.70 7.54
N ALA A 95 -18.42 6.75 6.60
CA ALA A 95 -19.15 6.81 5.34
C ALA A 95 -20.67 6.89 5.56
N TYR A 96 -21.19 6.07 6.49
CA TYR A 96 -22.60 6.10 6.85
C TYR A 96 -23.04 7.46 7.38
N ILE A 97 -22.29 8.05 8.31
CA ILE A 97 -22.59 9.38 8.88
C ILE A 97 -22.53 10.45 7.78
N LEU A 98 -21.49 10.43 6.94
CA LEU A 98 -21.31 11.34 5.80
C LEU A 98 -22.51 11.36 4.86
N THR A 99 -23.11 10.20 4.58
CA THR A 99 -24.31 10.14 3.71
C THR A 99 -25.54 10.83 4.31
N ARG A 100 -25.61 10.92 5.64
CA ARG A 100 -26.72 11.57 6.37
C ARG A 100 -26.44 13.03 6.75
N MET A 101 -25.24 13.55 6.51
CA MET A 101 -24.93 14.95 6.80
C MET A 101 -25.62 15.91 5.83
N ARG A 102 -26.07 17.05 6.35
CA ARG A 102 -26.61 18.15 5.54
C ARG A 102 -25.47 19.01 4.97
N ASN A 103 -25.71 19.65 3.83
CA ASN A 103 -24.81 20.67 3.33
C ASN A 103 -24.71 21.85 4.33
N PRO A 104 -23.53 22.47 4.51
CA PRO A 104 -22.26 22.22 3.80
C PRO A 104 -21.34 21.18 4.46
N TRP A 105 -21.70 20.65 5.62
CA TRP A 105 -20.84 19.77 6.44
C TRP A 105 -20.36 18.53 5.70
N ARG A 106 -21.22 17.93 4.85
CA ARG A 106 -20.83 16.81 3.99
C ARG A 106 -19.63 17.13 3.11
N GLY A 107 -19.61 18.32 2.49
CA GLY A 107 -18.50 18.75 1.63
C GLY A 107 -17.21 18.97 2.42
N ILE A 108 -17.30 19.59 3.59
CA ILE A 108 -16.15 19.85 4.47
C ILE A 108 -15.51 18.54 4.93
N PHE A 109 -16.30 17.58 5.42
CA PHE A 109 -15.77 16.29 5.86
C PHE A 109 -15.16 15.48 4.71
N LEU A 110 -15.78 15.48 3.53
CA LEU A 110 -15.16 14.86 2.34
C LEU A 110 -13.80 15.49 2.00
N LEU A 111 -13.66 16.81 2.11
CA LEU A 111 -12.37 17.49 1.90
C LEU A 111 -11.33 17.10 2.95
N VAL A 112 -11.71 16.97 4.23
CA VAL A 112 -10.79 16.56 5.30
C VAL A 112 -10.31 15.12 5.09
N VAL A 113 -11.18 14.23 4.62
CA VAL A 113 -10.88 12.80 4.42
C VAL A 113 -10.07 12.57 3.15
N LEU A 114 -10.42 13.26 2.06
CA LEU A 114 -9.74 13.13 0.77
C LEU A 114 -8.49 14.03 0.67
N GLY A 115 -8.39 15.08 1.47
CA GLY A 115 -7.26 16.02 1.48
C GLY A 115 -5.90 15.34 1.65
N PRO A 116 -5.73 14.42 2.63
CA PRO A 116 -4.49 13.66 2.79
C PRO A 116 -4.11 12.80 1.57
N LEU A 117 -5.09 12.36 0.77
CA LEU A 117 -4.84 11.61 -0.46
C LEU A 117 -4.14 12.46 -1.54
N LEU A 118 -4.35 13.79 -1.51
CA LEU A 118 -3.77 14.73 -2.46
C LEU A 118 -2.31 15.10 -2.12
N ILE A 119 -1.83 14.74 -0.93
CA ILE A 119 -0.48 15.03 -0.49
C ILE A 119 0.46 13.85 -0.82
N SER A 120 1.66 14.18 -1.30
CA SER A 120 2.72 13.20 -1.59
C SER A 120 2.97 12.27 -0.41
N VAL A 121 3.23 10.99 -0.72
CA VAL A 121 3.62 10.00 0.28
C VAL A 121 4.82 10.46 1.12
N VAL A 122 5.79 11.16 0.50
CA VAL A 122 6.99 11.67 1.19
C VAL A 122 6.63 12.75 2.21
N ALA A 123 5.74 13.67 1.85
CA ALA A 123 5.31 14.70 2.80
C ALA A 123 4.54 14.11 3.98
N ARG A 124 3.71 13.07 3.73
CA ARG A 124 3.02 12.34 4.80
C ARG A 124 4.00 11.60 5.71
N THR A 125 4.98 10.89 5.16
CA THR A 125 5.97 10.15 5.97
C THR A 125 6.84 11.09 6.81
N LEU A 126 7.26 12.24 6.27
CA LEU A 126 7.98 13.25 7.03
C LEU A 126 7.10 13.89 8.12
N GLY A 127 5.82 14.16 7.83
CA GLY A 127 4.86 14.64 8.82
C GLY A 127 4.76 13.69 10.01
N TRP A 128 4.59 12.39 9.76
CA TRP A 128 4.59 11.37 10.81
C TRP A 128 5.93 11.27 11.54
N ALA A 129 7.05 11.37 10.83
CA ALA A 129 8.37 11.37 11.43
C ALA A 129 8.57 12.57 12.38
N LEU A 130 8.00 13.74 12.09
CA LEU A 130 8.06 14.89 13.01
C LEU A 130 7.17 14.71 14.24
N LEU A 131 6.01 14.06 14.09
CA LEU A 131 5.07 13.82 15.19
C LEU A 131 5.59 12.74 16.16
N PHE A 132 6.09 11.64 15.62
CA PHE A 132 6.53 10.44 16.36
C PHE A 132 8.05 10.32 16.52
N GLY A 133 8.81 11.26 15.96
CA GLY A 133 10.28 11.21 15.91
C GLY A 133 10.94 11.38 17.26
N GLY A 134 11.64 10.33 17.70
CA GLY A 134 12.58 10.37 18.82
C GLY A 134 12.00 10.97 20.10
N SER A 135 12.87 11.60 20.90
CA SER A 135 12.51 12.20 22.18
C SER A 135 11.85 13.57 22.08
N SER A 136 11.95 14.23 20.92
CA SER A 136 11.46 15.59 20.69
C SER A 136 10.18 15.68 19.86
N GLY A 137 9.65 14.53 19.42
CA GLY A 137 8.39 14.42 18.70
C GLY A 137 7.23 15.04 19.48
N VAL A 138 6.30 15.65 18.74
CA VAL A 138 5.14 16.36 19.32
C VAL A 138 4.34 15.44 20.25
N VAL A 139 4.19 14.16 19.88
CA VAL A 139 3.42 13.18 20.66
C VAL A 139 4.12 12.86 22.00
N ASN A 140 5.43 12.59 21.98
CA ASN A 140 6.18 12.35 23.21
C ASN A 140 6.16 13.57 24.13
N LYS A 141 6.33 14.78 23.59
CA LYS A 141 6.21 16.02 24.38
C LYS A 141 4.82 16.18 25.01
N ALA A 142 3.76 15.92 24.26
CA ALA A 142 2.39 15.98 24.78
C ALA A 142 2.16 14.96 25.90
N LEU A 143 2.59 13.69 25.70
CA LEU A 143 2.45 12.63 26.70
C LEU A 143 3.25 12.90 27.98
N MET A 144 4.47 13.46 27.85
CA MET A 144 5.30 13.86 28.98
C MET A 144 4.69 15.05 29.73
N ASN A 145 4.18 16.05 29.02
CA ASN A 145 3.52 17.21 29.65
C ASN A 145 2.22 16.84 30.38
N LEU A 146 1.51 15.82 29.89
CA LEU A 146 0.33 15.25 30.55
C LEU A 146 0.68 14.32 31.73
N GLY A 147 1.97 14.05 31.97
CA GLY A 147 2.43 13.14 33.03
C GLY A 147 2.12 11.67 32.78
N LEU A 148 1.75 11.29 31.55
CA LEU A 148 1.39 9.91 31.18
C LEU A 148 2.62 9.02 30.99
N ILE A 149 3.78 9.60 30.66
CA ILE A 149 5.05 8.89 30.49
C ILE A 149 6.20 9.66 31.16
N SER A 150 7.14 8.93 31.76
CA SER A 150 8.32 9.52 32.43
C SER A 150 9.53 9.66 31.51
N ALA A 151 9.56 8.90 30.41
CA ALA A 151 10.61 8.94 29.40
C ALA A 151 10.01 8.79 27.99
N PRO A 152 10.66 9.33 26.95
CA PRO A 152 10.14 9.27 25.59
C PRO A 152 10.07 7.84 25.05
N LEU A 153 8.95 7.49 24.43
CA LEU A 153 8.76 6.18 23.80
C LEU A 153 9.32 6.18 22.36
N PRO A 154 10.04 5.12 21.93
CA PRO A 154 10.50 5.00 20.56
C PRO A 154 9.35 4.55 19.65
N PHE A 155 8.56 5.50 19.14
CA PHE A 155 7.46 5.17 18.21
C PHE A 155 7.98 4.82 16.81
N MET A 156 8.99 5.55 16.32
CA MET A 156 9.55 5.30 14.98
C MET A 156 10.27 3.94 14.90
N PHE A 157 10.14 3.30 13.73
CA PHE A 157 10.75 1.99 13.42
C PHE A 157 10.21 0.82 14.28
N THR A 158 9.03 0.98 14.88
CA THR A 158 8.35 -0.08 15.63
C THR A 158 7.04 -0.49 14.97
N GLU A 159 6.55 -1.69 15.27
CA GLU A 159 5.24 -2.18 14.79
C GLU A 159 4.10 -1.27 15.24
N THR A 160 4.17 -0.78 16.48
CA THR A 160 3.17 0.15 17.04
C THR A 160 3.11 1.47 16.26
N GLY A 161 4.25 2.04 15.87
CA GLY A 161 4.28 3.26 15.07
C GLY A 161 3.77 3.12 13.64
N VAL A 162 3.57 1.88 13.15
CA VAL A 162 2.96 1.61 11.84
C VAL A 162 1.44 1.44 11.95
N VAL A 163 0.95 0.92 13.08
CA VAL A 163 -0.47 0.60 13.29
C VAL A 163 -1.30 1.82 13.68
N VAL A 164 -0.70 2.78 14.40
CA VAL A 164 -1.37 3.97 14.98
C VAL A 164 -1.05 5.22 14.15
#